data_AF-A0A6F8T807-F1
#
_entry.id   AF-A0A6F8T807-F1
#
_cell.length_a   1.000
_cell.length_b   1.000
_cell.length_c   1.000
_cell.angle_alpha   90.00
_cell.angle_beta   90.00
_cell.angle_gamma   90.00
#
_symmetry.space_group_name_H-M   'P 1'
#
loop_
_entity.id
_entity.type
_entity.pdbx_description
1 polymer ?
#
loop_
_entity_poly.entity_id
_entity_poly.type
_entity_poly.pdbx_seq_one_letter_code
_entity_poly.pdbx_strand_id
1 'polypeptide(L)' 'MNKGMHFEKSITELEVIVKQLEKGELTLEDSLKQFEKGIGLARHCQDVLNQAEQKIETLTATQALSEPQSDGQASD' A
#
# COMPACT_ATOMS: atom_id res chain seq x y z
N MET A 1 -3.69 15.58 5.21
CA MET A 1 -4.50 14.35 5.31
C MET A 1 -3.56 13.16 5.44
N ASN A 2 -3.79 12.28 6.41
CA ASN A 2 -2.88 11.17 6.75
C ASN A 2 -3.06 10.02 5.74
N LYS A 3 -2.01 9.66 4.97
CA LYS A 3 -2.08 8.58 3.96
C LYS A 3 -2.52 7.24 4.56
N GLY A 4 -2.13 6.94 5.82
CA GLY A 4 -2.58 5.75 6.52
C GLY A 4 -4.09 5.72 6.77
N MET A 5 -4.70 6.87 7.10
CA MET A 5 -6.14 6.98 7.29
C MET A 5 -6.92 6.76 5.98
N HIS A 6 -6.33 7.11 4.84
CA HIS A 6 -6.92 6.81 3.53
C HIS A 6 -6.84 5.32 3.19
N PHE A 7 -5.72 4.66 3.47
CA PHE A 7 -5.57 3.22 3.27
C PHE A 7 -6.59 2.42 4.10
N GLU A 8 -6.65 2.66 5.42
CA GLU A 8 -7.56 1.95 6.33
C GLU A 8 -9.03 2.10 5.91
N LYS A 9 -9.40 3.28 5.41
CA LYS A 9 -10.73 3.52 4.89
C LYS A 9 -10.97 2.71 3.60
N SER A 10 -10.04 2.75 2.66
CA SER A 10 -10.17 2.04 1.39
C SER A 10 -10.21 0.53 1.54
N ILE A 11 -9.42 -0.05 2.44
CA ILE A 11 -9.43 -1.49 2.69
C ILE A 11 -10.74 -1.91 3.37
N THR A 12 -11.23 -1.14 4.35
CA THR A 12 -12.53 -1.39 4.99
C THR A 12 -13.67 -1.34 3.98
N GLU A 13 -13.65 -0.36 3.07
CA GLU A 13 -14.67 -0.23 2.03
C GLU A 13 -14.62 -1.40 1.03
N LEU A 14 -13.41 -1.88 0.68
CA LEU A 14 -13.24 -3.05 -0.17
C LEU A 14 -13.79 -4.33 0.49
N GLU A 15 -13.55 -4.53 1.79
CA GLU A 15 -14.10 -5.66 2.54
C GLU A 15 -15.64 -5.66 2.55
N VAL A 16 -16.24 -4.49 2.69
CA VAL A 16 -17.71 -4.34 2.64
C VAL A 16 -18.24 -4.74 1.25
N ILE A 17 -17.57 -4.31 0.19
CA ILE A 17 -17.94 -4.66 -1.19
C ILE A 17 -17.85 -6.17 -1.41
N VAL A 18 -16.75 -6.80 -1.00
CA VAL A 18 -16.57 -8.26 -1.12
C VAL A 18 -17.71 -8.99 -0.40
N LYS A 19 -18.00 -8.60 0.85
CA LYS A 19 -19.12 -9.19 1.62
C LYS A 19 -20.48 -9.01 0.94
N GLN A 20 -20.71 -7.88 0.28
CA GLN A 20 -21.97 -7.64 -0.45
C GLN A 20 -22.08 -8.53 -1.71
N LEU A 21 -20.98 -8.68 -2.45
CA LEU A 21 -20.93 -9.55 -3.64
C LEU A 21 -21.10 -11.02 -3.25
N GLU A 22 -20.46 -11.48 -2.18
CA GLU A 22 -20.55 -12.86 -1.68
C GLU A 22 -21.95 -13.24 -1.21
N LYS A 23 -22.73 -12.29 -0.69
CA LYS A 23 -24.12 -12.52 -0.29
C LYS A 23 -25.05 -12.81 -1.48
N GLY A 24 -24.73 -12.30 -2.67
CA GLY A 24 -25.52 -12.54 -3.88
C GLY A 24 -26.92 -11.90 -3.89
N GLU A 25 -27.18 -10.93 -3.00
CA GLU A 25 -28.49 -10.24 -2.90
C GLU A 25 -28.62 -9.05 -3.87
N LEU A 26 -27.53 -8.69 -4.57
CA LEU A 26 -27.48 -7.56 -5.49
C LEU A 26 -28.04 -7.93 -6.87
N THR A 27 -28.62 -6.94 -7.54
CA THR A 27 -28.92 -7.07 -8.97
C THR A 27 -27.63 -7.21 -9.78
N LEU A 28 -27.73 -7.68 -11.02
CA LEU A 28 -26.56 -7.77 -11.91
C LEU A 28 -25.90 -6.40 -12.11
N GLU A 29 -26.69 -5.35 -12.33
CA GLU A 29 -26.18 -4.00 -12.53
C GLU A 29 -25.44 -3.49 -11.28
N ASP A 30 -26.01 -3.70 -10.09
CA ASP A 30 -25.37 -3.29 -8.84
C ASP A 30 -24.12 -4.12 -8.55
N SER A 31 -24.14 -5.41 -8.87
CA SER A 31 -22.97 -6.29 -8.74
C SER A 31 -21.81 -5.80 -9.61
N LEU A 32 -22.09 -5.38 -10.85
CA LEU A 32 -21.08 -4.81 -11.75
C LEU A 32 -20.52 -3.48 -11.21
N LYS A 33 -21.37 -2.59 -10.69
CA LYS A 33 -20.92 -1.33 -10.07
C LYS A 33 -20.04 -1.57 -8.85
N GLN A 34 -20.44 -2.49 -7.97
CA GLN A 34 -19.66 -2.84 -6.79
C GLN A 34 -18.34 -3.50 -7.16
N PHE A 35 -18.33 -4.36 -8.17
CA PHE A 35 -17.12 -4.98 -8.68
C PHE A 35 -16.13 -3.94 -9.23
N GLU A 36 -16.58 -3.02 -10.09
CA GLU A 36 -15.74 -1.95 -10.63
C GLU A 36 -15.12 -1.09 -9.52
N LYS A 37 -15.95 -0.70 -8.55
CA LYS A 37 -15.49 0.03 -7.37
C LYS A 37 -14.47 -0.76 -6.55
N GLY A 38 -14.71 -2.05 -6.35
CA GLY A 38 -13.79 -2.95 -5.65
C GLY A 38 -12.41 -3.03 -6.34
N ILE A 39 -12.38 -3.14 -7.67
CA ILE A 39 -11.13 -3.10 -8.44
C ILE A 39 -10.40 -1.77 -8.26
N GLY A 40 -11.11 -0.64 -8.27
CA GLY A 40 -10.54 0.67 -8.02
C GLY A 40 -9.89 0.78 -6.63
N LEU A 41 -10.59 0.32 -5.59
CA LEU A 41 -10.08 0.33 -4.22
C LEU A 41 -8.87 -0.59 -4.05
N ALA A 42 -8.90 -1.79 -4.65
CA ALA A 42 -7.78 -2.73 -4.60
C ALA A 42 -6.51 -2.14 -5.22
N ARG A 43 -6.64 -1.51 -6.40
CA ARG A 43 -5.52 -0.80 -7.05
C ARG A 43 -4.98 0.34 -6.17
N HIS A 44 -5.87 1.14 -5.60
CA HIS A 44 -5.46 2.21 -4.70
C HIS A 44 -4.67 1.70 -3.49
N CYS A 45 -5.15 0.62 -2.86
CA CYS A 45 -4.46 -0.01 -1.73
C CYS A 45 -3.06 -0.48 -2.13
N GLN A 46 -2.93 -1.13 -3.28
CA GLN A 46 -1.64 -1.56 -3.81
C GLN A 46 -0.68 -0.39 -4.04
N ASP A 47 -1.16 0.71 -4.64
CA ASP A 47 -0.34 1.90 -4.89
C ASP A 47 0.16 2.54 -3.59
N VAL A 48 -0.65 2.53 -2.53
CA VAL A 48 -0.24 3.04 -1.22
C VAL A 48 0.82 2.14 -0.59
N LEU A 49 0.66 0.82 -0.68
CA LEU A 49 1.65 -0.14 -0.18
C LEU A 49 2.99 -0.01 -0.92
N ASN A 50 2.96 0.09 -2.26
CA ASN A 50 4.16 0.28 -3.07
C ASN A 50 4.91 1.57 -2.69
N GLN A 51 4.18 2.67 -2.45
CA GLN A 51 4.78 3.93 -1.99
C GLN A 51 5.41 3.79 -0.59
N ALA A 52 4.79 3.02 0.29
CA ALA A 52 5.33 2.77 1.63
C ALA A 52 6.62 1.93 1.55
N GLU A 53 6.64 0.90 0.72
CA GLU A 53 7.80 0.04 0.46
C GLU A 53 8.98 0.85 -0.10
N GLN A 54 8.75 1.62 -1.18
CA GLN A 54 9.79 2.50 -1.77
C GLN A 54 10.38 3.48 -0.76
N LYS A 55 9.53 4.00 0.15
CA LYS A 55 10.00 4.90 1.21
C LYS A 55 10.90 4.16 2.20
N ILE A 56 10.57 2.93 2.58
CA ILE A 56 11.41 2.10 3.44
C ILE A 56 12.75 1.82 2.76
N GLU A 57 12.75 1.39 1.50
CA GLU A 57 13.97 1.12 0.73
C GLU A 57 14.89 2.35 0.64
N THR A 58 14.32 3.54 0.39
CA THR A 58 15.11 4.77 0.32
C THR A 58 15.76 5.10 1.66
N LEU A 59 15.02 4.91 2.77
CA LEU A 59 15.52 5.20 4.11
C LEU A 59 16.63 4.22 4.52
N THR A 60 16.47 2.92 4.21
CA THR A 60 17.48 1.90 4.52
C THR A 60 18.73 2.04 3.65
N ALA A 61 18.58 2.38 2.36
CA ALA A 61 19.71 2.64 1.47
C ALA A 61 20.52 3.87 1.91
N THR A 62 19.84 4.93 2.37
CA THR A 62 20.51 6.14 2.90
C THR A 62 21.31 5.82 4.17
N GLN A 63 20.79 4.93 5.03
CA GLN A 63 21.49 4.52 6.25
C GLN A 63 22.76 3.71 5.95
N ALA A 64 22.74 2.86 4.93
CA ALA A 64 23.91 2.07 4.52
C ALA A 64 25.07 2.90 3.96
N LEU A 65 24.79 4.11 3.44
CA LEU A 65 25.82 5.03 2.92
C LEU A 65 26.47 5.89 4.02
N SER A 66 26.09 5.70 5.28
CA SER A 66 26.53 6.50 6.43
C SER A 66 27.60 5.84 7.29
N GLU A 67 28.11 4.65 6.92
CA GLU A 67 29.25 4.07 7.62
C GLU A 67 30.53 4.85 7.25
N PRO A 68 31.19 5.52 8.21
CA PRO A 68 32.48 6.10 7.94
C PRO A 68 33.45 4.95 7.76
N GLN A 69 33.94 4.74 6.53
CA GLN A 69 35.17 4.01 6.32
C GLN A 69 36.25 4.76 7.09
N SER A 70 36.56 4.27 8.29
CA SER A 70 37.75 4.69 9.01
C SER A 70 38.92 4.32 8.11
N ASP A 71 39.50 5.32 7.45
CA ASP A 71 40.81 5.22 6.81
C ASP A 71 41.82 4.81 7.87
N GLY A 72 41.99 3.50 8.01
CA GLY A 72 43.06 2.89 8.77
C GLY A 72 44.36 3.04 8.00
N GLN A 73 44.87 4.26 7.91
CA GLN A 73 46.30 4.50 7.74
C GLN A 73 46.99 3.97 9.01
N ALA A 74 47.31 2.69 9.02
CA ALA A 74 48.41 2.18 9.83
C ALA A 74 49.64 2.17 8.94
N SER A 75 50.38 3.26 9.03
CA SER A 75 51.79 3.34 8.67
C SER A 75 52.60 2.30 9.46
N ASP A 76 53.22 1.37 8.75
CA ASP A 76 54.55 0.82 9.07
C ASP A 76 55.19 0.23 7.80
#